data_AF-A0A1V6ACH4-F1
#
_entry.id   AF-A0A1V6ACH4-F1
#
_cell.length_a   1.000
_cell.length_b   1.000
_cell.length_c   1.000
_cell.angle_alpha   90.00
_cell.angle_beta   90.00
_cell.angle_gamma   90.00
#
_symmetry.space_group_name_H-M   'P 1'
#
loop_
_entity.id
_entity.type
_entity.pdbx_description
1 polymer ?
#
loop_
_entity_poly.entity_id
_entity_poly.type
_entity_poly.pdbx_seq_one_letter_code
_entity_poly.pdbx_strand_id
1 'polypeptide(L)'
;MINITSNKTTNDYVLFSRTKGVAIFMVIGFIAIMVPVVYMFSQIGSSKTKQAMKFHEHLKTELTAISGNTAILSRMRGNVREFDPMPDETSGEDKFSASVFKTGTGFLGQDLNIVLTKAKANNHSFTLLCDVEQFQPEPSPPVTIISHDYWGTIEPYEISLLADALAMQNFRGVELLRLEQSRDFERAYTESEYKNIMNDKKNSLPEELSSSWSNVVNALVSEKLPKEES
;
A
#
# COMPACT_ATOMS: atom_id res chain seq x y z
N MET A 1 21.22 -84.46 30.29
CA MET A 1 20.21 -83.82 29.42
C MET A 1 19.88 -82.46 30.01
N ILE A 2 20.50 -81.39 29.52
CA ILE A 2 20.17 -80.02 29.95
C ILE A 2 19.20 -79.46 28.90
N ASN A 3 17.96 -79.23 29.33
CA ASN A 3 16.88 -78.75 28.49
C ASN A 3 17.11 -77.24 28.24
N ILE A 4 17.42 -76.89 26.99
CA ILE A 4 17.48 -75.50 26.54
C ILE A 4 16.06 -75.11 26.12
N THR A 5 15.27 -74.61 27.07
CA THR A 5 13.99 -73.96 26.74
C THR A 5 14.27 -72.54 26.25
N SER A 6 14.19 -72.39 24.94
CA SER A 6 14.45 -71.19 24.15
C SER A 6 13.72 -69.93 24.65
N ASN A 7 14.52 -68.89 24.90
CA ASN A 7 14.22 -67.47 25.17
C ASN A 7 13.43 -66.76 24.03
N LYS A 8 12.33 -67.35 23.52
CA LYS A 8 11.65 -66.84 22.33
C LYS A 8 10.59 -65.77 22.61
N THR A 9 9.98 -65.74 23.79
CA THR A 9 8.87 -64.83 24.09
C THR A 9 9.32 -63.42 24.47
N THR A 10 10.42 -63.27 25.21
CA THR A 10 10.83 -61.97 25.77
C THR A 10 11.34 -60.98 24.72
N ASN A 11 11.95 -61.45 23.64
CA ASN A 11 12.49 -60.60 22.57
C ASN A 11 11.40 -60.02 21.65
N ASP A 12 10.30 -60.75 21.44
CA ASP A 12 9.22 -60.32 20.53
C ASP A 12 8.40 -59.16 21.13
N TYR A 13 8.19 -59.13 22.45
CA TYR A 13 7.51 -58.01 23.12
C TYR A 13 8.34 -56.73 23.13
N VAL A 14 9.67 -56.84 23.26
CA VAL A 14 10.58 -55.69 23.24
C VAL A 14 10.67 -55.10 21.83
N LEU A 15 10.70 -55.93 20.78
CA LEU A 15 10.72 -55.48 19.39
C LEU A 15 9.39 -54.80 18.99
N PHE A 16 8.25 -55.35 19.44
CA PHE A 16 6.91 -54.81 19.16
C PHE A 16 6.63 -53.51 19.94
N SER A 17 7.14 -53.39 21.17
CA SER A 17 7.13 -52.15 21.96
C SER A 17 7.97 -51.05 21.31
N ARG A 18 9.20 -51.38 20.86
CA ARG A 18 10.10 -50.43 20.20
C ARG A 18 9.54 -49.88 18.88
N THR A 19 8.97 -50.75 18.04
CA THR A 19 8.37 -50.35 16.76
C THR A 19 7.12 -49.49 16.95
N LYS A 20 6.30 -49.77 17.97
CA LYS A 20 5.18 -48.89 18.37
C LYS A 20 5.63 -47.53 18.89
N GLY A 21 6.69 -47.48 19.70
CA GLY A 21 7.27 -46.23 20.20
C GLY A 21 7.82 -45.35 19.07
N VAL A 22 8.56 -45.95 18.12
CA VAL A 22 9.08 -45.25 16.94
C VAL A 22 7.95 -44.76 16.04
N ALA A 23 6.90 -45.56 15.84
CA ALA A 23 5.73 -45.16 15.05
C ALA A 23 4.99 -43.97 15.68
N ILE A 24 4.83 -43.94 17.01
CA ILE A 24 4.20 -42.81 17.71
C ILE A 24 5.05 -41.54 17.58
N PHE A 25 6.37 -41.62 17.73
CA PHE A 25 7.27 -40.47 17.53
C PHE A 25 7.25 -39.96 16.09
N MET A 26 7.20 -40.84 15.09
CA MET A 26 7.03 -40.44 13.70
C MET A 26 5.71 -39.71 13.46
N VAL A 27 4.60 -40.20 14.02
CA VAL A 27 3.29 -39.55 13.87
C VAL A 27 3.26 -38.19 14.56
N ILE A 28 3.80 -38.06 15.78
CA ILE A 28 3.89 -36.78 16.49
C ILE A 28 4.81 -35.80 15.74
N GLY A 29 5.96 -36.26 15.25
CA GLY A 29 6.87 -35.45 14.44
C GLY A 29 6.23 -34.99 13.12
N PHE A 30 5.47 -35.88 12.47
CA PHE A 30 4.73 -35.55 11.25
C PHE A 30 3.63 -34.52 11.51
N ILE A 31 2.87 -34.67 12.59
CA ILE A 31 1.85 -33.68 13.01
C ILE A 31 2.50 -32.34 13.34
N ALA A 32 3.63 -32.35 14.06
CA ALA A 32 4.36 -31.14 14.44
C ALA A 32 4.89 -30.35 13.24
N ILE A 33 5.19 -31.02 12.11
CA ILE A 33 5.63 -30.36 10.87
C ILE A 33 4.43 -29.99 9.98
N MET A 34 3.47 -30.91 9.81
CA MET A 34 2.36 -30.71 8.89
C MET A 34 1.35 -29.66 9.37
N VAL A 35 1.05 -29.59 10.68
CA VAL A 35 0.06 -28.63 11.19
C VAL A 35 0.49 -27.18 10.98
N PRO A 36 1.74 -26.76 11.31
CA PRO A 36 2.20 -25.41 10.99
C PRO A 36 2.23 -25.10 9.49
N VAL A 37 2.60 -26.07 8.65
CA VAL A 37 2.65 -25.89 7.19
C VAL A 37 1.24 -25.71 6.61
N VAL A 38 0.27 -26.53 7.02
CA VAL A 38 -1.14 -26.39 6.61
C VAL A 38 -1.72 -25.06 7.11
N TYR A 39 -1.39 -24.67 8.34
CA TYR A 39 -1.81 -23.38 8.90
C TYR A 39 -1.22 -22.20 8.11
N MET A 40 0.07 -22.26 7.74
CA MET A 40 0.73 -21.25 6.93
C MET A 40 0.11 -21.14 5.52
N PHE A 41 -0.14 -22.27 4.85
CA PHE A 41 -0.82 -22.27 3.54
C PHE A 41 -2.26 -21.75 3.64
N SER A 42 -2.97 -22.05 4.73
CA SER A 42 -4.31 -21.50 4.99
C SER A 42 -4.28 -19.97 5.12
N GLN A 43 -3.31 -19.43 5.88
CA GLN A 43 -3.14 -17.99 6.00
C GLN A 43 -2.75 -17.31 4.67
N ILE A 44 -1.84 -17.90 3.90
CA ILE A 44 -1.43 -17.36 2.59
C ILE A 44 -2.60 -17.40 1.60
N GLY A 45 -3.35 -18.51 1.55
CA GLY A 45 -4.55 -18.65 0.74
C GLY A 45 -5.59 -17.59 1.10
N SER A 46 -5.84 -17.37 2.40
CA SER A 46 -6.74 -16.32 2.88
C SER A 46 -6.24 -14.91 2.54
N SER A 47 -4.93 -14.66 2.57
CA SER A 47 -4.36 -13.36 2.21
C SER A 47 -4.51 -13.06 0.71
N LYS A 48 -4.29 -14.06 -0.17
CA LYS A 48 -4.47 -13.90 -1.61
C LYS A 48 -5.93 -13.69 -2.01
N THR A 49 -6.87 -14.39 -1.37
CA THR A 49 -8.30 -14.18 -1.63
C THR A 49 -8.75 -12.81 -1.15
N LYS A 50 -8.33 -12.37 0.04
CA LYS A 50 -8.61 -11.00 0.53
C LYS A 50 -8.01 -9.93 -0.38
N GLN A 51 -6.78 -10.13 -0.86
CA GLN A 51 -6.15 -9.21 -1.81
C GLN A 51 -6.92 -9.14 -3.13
N ALA A 52 -7.35 -10.29 -3.68
CA ALA A 52 -8.14 -10.32 -4.90
C ALA A 52 -9.51 -9.65 -4.72
N MET A 53 -10.17 -9.87 -3.58
CA MET A 53 -11.42 -9.20 -3.22
C MET A 53 -11.23 -7.68 -3.13
N LYS A 54 -10.17 -7.23 -2.44
CA LYS A 54 -9.82 -5.81 -2.37
C LYS A 54 -9.62 -5.20 -3.75
N PHE A 55 -8.83 -5.82 -4.62
CA PHE A 55 -8.63 -5.31 -5.98
C PHE A 55 -9.92 -5.30 -6.80
N HIS A 56 -10.77 -6.31 -6.64
CA HIS A 56 -12.07 -6.34 -7.31
C HIS A 56 -12.97 -5.20 -6.86
N GLU A 57 -13.08 -4.98 -5.54
CA GLU A 57 -13.86 -3.87 -4.98
C GLU A 57 -13.28 -2.51 -5.40
N HIS A 58 -11.95 -2.37 -5.39
CA HIS A 58 -11.26 -1.17 -5.84
C HIS A 58 -11.58 -0.86 -7.31
N LEU A 59 -11.34 -1.80 -8.22
CA LEU A 59 -11.62 -1.64 -9.66
C LEU A 59 -13.10 -1.33 -9.92
N LYS A 60 -14.00 -1.94 -9.15
CA LYS A 60 -15.44 -1.67 -9.23
C LYS A 60 -15.75 -0.22 -8.85
N THR A 61 -15.17 0.30 -7.76
CA THR A 61 -15.36 1.69 -7.34
C THR A 61 -14.74 2.69 -8.30
N GLU A 62 -13.54 2.43 -8.80
CA GLU A 62 -12.85 3.27 -9.77
C GLU A 62 -13.65 3.36 -11.08
N LEU A 63 -14.09 2.23 -11.62
CA LEU A 63 -14.87 2.18 -12.84
C LEU A 63 -16.21 2.92 -12.69
N THR A 64 -16.85 2.81 -11.53
CA THR A 64 -18.09 3.53 -11.20
C THR A 64 -17.87 5.05 -11.15
N ALA A 65 -16.72 5.51 -10.65
CA ALA A 65 -16.40 6.94 -10.68
C ALA A 65 -16.05 7.42 -12.09
N ILE A 66 -15.35 6.63 -12.90
CA ILE A 66 -15.04 6.96 -14.30
C ILE A 66 -16.32 7.03 -15.14
N SER A 67 -17.25 6.11 -14.93
CA SER A 67 -18.54 6.13 -15.62
C SER A 67 -19.36 7.37 -15.24
N GLY A 68 -19.38 7.73 -13.95
CA GLY A 68 -19.99 8.96 -13.47
C GLY A 68 -19.38 10.21 -14.12
N ASN A 69 -18.05 10.29 -14.19
CA ASN A 69 -17.36 11.39 -14.86
C ASN A 69 -17.73 11.50 -16.34
N THR A 70 -17.78 10.37 -17.05
CA THR A 70 -18.17 10.33 -18.46
C THR A 70 -19.63 10.76 -18.68
N ALA A 71 -20.53 10.40 -17.77
CA ALA A 71 -21.92 10.83 -17.78
C ALA A 71 -22.05 12.34 -17.59
N ILE A 72 -21.31 12.92 -16.64
CA ILE A 72 -21.27 14.38 -16.41
C ILE A 72 -20.76 15.10 -17.65
N LEU A 73 -19.63 14.67 -18.21
CA LEU A 73 -19.06 15.29 -19.42
C LEU A 73 -20.07 15.26 -20.57
N SER A 74 -20.81 14.16 -20.74
CA SER A 74 -21.86 14.04 -21.75
C SER A 74 -23.02 15.00 -21.53
N ARG A 75 -23.40 15.26 -20.27
CA ARG A 75 -24.45 16.23 -19.94
C ARG A 75 -23.97 17.68 -20.04
N MET A 76 -22.72 17.95 -19.68
CA MET A 76 -22.12 19.26 -19.92
C MET A 76 -22.14 19.60 -21.42
N ARG A 77 -22.02 18.61 -22.33
CA ARG A 77 -22.19 18.83 -23.79
C ARG A 77 -23.59 19.35 -24.14
N GLY A 78 -24.60 19.03 -23.33
CA GLY A 78 -25.96 19.56 -23.40
C GLY A 78 -26.13 20.96 -22.79
N ASN A 79 -25.04 21.65 -22.47
CA ASN A 79 -25.02 22.99 -21.85
C ASN A 79 -25.61 23.02 -20.43
N VAL A 80 -25.42 21.94 -19.65
CA VAL A 80 -25.67 21.99 -18.21
C VAL A 80 -24.62 22.90 -17.55
N ARG A 81 -25.10 23.85 -16.75
CA ARG A 81 -24.29 24.79 -15.98
C ARG A 81 -24.46 24.49 -14.49
N GLU A 82 -23.47 24.90 -13.71
CA GLU A 82 -23.21 24.62 -12.29
C GLU A 82 -24.39 24.33 -11.34
N PHE A 83 -24.06 23.63 -10.25
CA PHE A 83 -24.83 23.51 -8.99
C PHE A 83 -26.10 22.65 -8.94
N ASP A 84 -26.36 21.78 -9.90
CA ASP A 84 -27.30 20.69 -9.63
C ASP A 84 -26.51 19.48 -9.09
N PRO A 85 -26.65 19.10 -7.79
CA PRO A 85 -26.15 17.80 -7.34
C PRO A 85 -26.85 16.75 -8.20
N MET A 86 -26.13 16.27 -9.20
CA MET A 86 -26.76 15.45 -10.22
C MET A 86 -27.18 14.14 -9.56
N PRO A 87 -28.50 13.83 -9.57
CA PRO A 87 -28.96 12.58 -9.00
C PRO A 87 -28.31 11.45 -9.76
N ASP A 88 -27.91 10.46 -8.98
CA ASP A 88 -27.29 9.25 -9.47
C ASP A 88 -28.24 8.52 -10.45
N GLU A 89 -27.77 8.29 -11.67
CA GLU A 89 -28.49 7.52 -12.69
C GLU A 89 -27.95 6.10 -12.85
N THR A 90 -26.98 5.68 -12.03
CA THR A 90 -26.59 4.26 -12.03
C THR A 90 -27.75 3.40 -11.54
N SER A 91 -28.11 2.41 -12.34
CA SER A 91 -29.05 1.36 -11.96
C SER A 91 -28.29 0.27 -11.19
N GLY A 92 -28.56 0.13 -9.89
CA GLY A 92 -27.95 -0.91 -9.07
C GLY A 92 -27.60 -0.48 -7.64
N GLU A 93 -26.77 -1.30 -6.99
CA GLU A 93 -26.25 -1.02 -5.64
C GLU A 93 -25.07 -0.04 -5.66
N ASP A 94 -24.33 0.03 -6.77
CA ASP A 94 -23.19 0.91 -6.94
C ASP A 94 -23.67 2.29 -7.32
N LYS A 95 -23.27 3.29 -6.53
CA LYS A 95 -23.72 4.66 -6.65
C LYS A 95 -22.56 5.62 -6.83
N PHE A 96 -22.74 6.63 -7.66
CA PHE A 96 -21.80 7.75 -7.76
C PHE A 96 -22.47 9.09 -7.45
N SER A 97 -21.67 10.02 -6.96
CA SER A 97 -22.06 11.42 -6.77
C SER A 97 -21.13 12.29 -7.59
N ALA A 98 -21.70 13.29 -8.22
CA ALA A 98 -21.10 14.11 -9.24
C ALA A 98 -21.31 15.58 -8.91
N SER A 99 -20.29 16.41 -9.05
CA SER A 99 -20.41 17.85 -8.86
C SER A 99 -19.49 18.58 -9.84
N VAL A 100 -20.01 19.68 -10.38
CA VAL A 100 -19.29 20.55 -11.31
C VAL A 100 -19.15 21.91 -10.66
N PHE A 101 -17.91 22.41 -10.61
CA PHE A 101 -17.58 23.71 -10.03
C PHE A 101 -16.93 24.57 -11.09
N LYS A 102 -17.44 25.77 -11.36
CA LYS A 102 -16.73 26.72 -12.23
C LYS A 102 -15.58 27.34 -11.48
N THR A 103 -14.40 27.30 -12.09
CA THR A 103 -13.18 27.91 -11.57
C THR A 103 -12.92 29.28 -12.20
N GLY A 104 -13.34 29.47 -13.45
CA GLY A 104 -13.16 30.74 -14.13
C GLY A 104 -13.49 30.69 -15.61
N THR A 105 -12.89 31.63 -16.34
CA THR A 105 -13.01 31.73 -17.79
C THR A 105 -11.61 31.77 -18.39
N GLY A 106 -11.37 30.92 -19.38
CA GLY A 106 -10.11 30.82 -20.09
C GLY A 106 -9.93 31.93 -21.12
N PHE A 107 -8.70 32.02 -21.65
CA PHE A 107 -8.31 33.08 -22.58
C PHE A 107 -9.13 33.12 -23.87
N LEU A 108 -9.59 31.96 -24.36
CA LEU A 108 -10.40 31.85 -25.58
C LEU A 108 -11.91 31.99 -25.29
N GLY A 109 -12.29 32.44 -24.10
CA GLY A 109 -13.68 32.56 -23.69
C GLY A 109 -14.32 31.22 -23.30
N GLN A 110 -13.52 30.16 -23.08
CA GLN A 110 -14.02 28.91 -22.53
C GLN A 110 -14.37 29.05 -21.05
N ASP A 111 -15.41 28.37 -20.59
CA ASP A 111 -15.66 28.21 -19.15
C ASP A 111 -14.77 27.09 -18.61
N LEU A 112 -13.97 27.40 -17.59
CA LEU A 112 -13.13 26.43 -16.89
C LEU A 112 -13.93 25.86 -15.73
N ASN A 113 -14.06 24.54 -15.69
CA ASN A 113 -14.81 23.82 -14.69
C ASN A 113 -13.97 22.67 -14.11
N ILE A 114 -14.16 22.38 -12.84
CA ILE A 114 -13.66 21.16 -12.19
C ILE A 114 -14.84 20.22 -12.05
N VAL A 115 -14.67 18.98 -12.52
CA VAL A 115 -15.61 17.89 -12.31
C VAL A 115 -15.07 16.98 -11.21
N LEU A 116 -15.85 16.86 -10.14
CA LEU A 116 -15.59 15.95 -9.04
C LEU A 116 -16.59 14.80 -9.10
N THR A 117 -16.09 13.57 -9.25
CA THR A 117 -16.89 12.37 -9.17
C THR A 117 -16.43 11.51 -8.01
N LYS A 118 -17.36 11.06 -7.18
CA LYS A 118 -17.11 10.19 -6.04
C LYS A 118 -17.94 8.93 -6.15
N ALA A 119 -17.29 7.77 -6.03
CA ALA A 119 -17.95 6.49 -5.90
C ALA A 119 -17.63 5.88 -4.53
N LYS A 120 -18.61 5.19 -3.95
CA LYS A 120 -18.41 4.43 -2.72
C LYS A 120 -19.07 3.06 -2.86
N ALA A 121 -18.31 2.01 -2.68
CA ALA A 121 -18.83 0.65 -2.55
C ALA A 121 -18.19 0.00 -1.33
N ASN A 122 -19.02 -0.61 -0.47
CA ASN A 122 -18.58 -1.25 0.77
C ASN A 122 -17.66 -0.33 1.60
N ASN A 123 -16.40 -0.74 1.79
CA ASN A 123 -15.38 -0.03 2.55
C ASN A 123 -14.45 0.84 1.67
N HIS A 124 -14.67 0.83 0.37
CA HIS A 124 -13.83 1.51 -0.62
C HIS A 124 -14.50 2.80 -1.09
N SER A 125 -13.72 3.88 -1.14
CA SER A 125 -14.16 5.15 -1.68
C SER A 125 -13.14 5.66 -2.67
N PHE A 126 -13.60 5.97 -3.88
CA PHE A 126 -12.77 6.52 -4.92
C PHE A 126 -13.29 7.90 -5.31
N THR A 127 -12.40 8.87 -5.39
CA THR A 127 -12.70 10.22 -5.88
C THR A 127 -11.84 10.50 -7.10
N LEU A 128 -12.52 10.89 -8.18
CA LEU A 128 -11.94 11.31 -9.44
C LEU A 128 -12.17 12.81 -9.61
N LEU A 129 -11.10 13.54 -9.88
CA LEU A 129 -11.13 14.95 -10.23
C LEU A 129 -10.62 15.10 -11.66
N CYS A 130 -11.31 15.92 -12.45
CA CYS A 130 -10.95 16.23 -13.82
C CYS A 130 -11.15 17.72 -14.08
N ASP A 131 -10.18 18.35 -14.73
CA ASP A 131 -10.34 19.71 -15.23
C ASP A 131 -11.02 19.66 -16.61
N VAL A 132 -11.93 20.61 -16.84
CA VAL A 132 -12.81 20.60 -17.99
C VAL A 132 -12.99 22.00 -18.55
N GLU A 133 -12.59 22.16 -19.81
CA GLU A 133 -12.84 23.37 -20.58
C GLU A 133 -14.10 23.21 -21.42
N GLN A 134 -15.05 24.14 -21.26
CA GLN A 134 -16.30 24.17 -22.01
C GLN A 134 -16.33 25.41 -22.92
N PHE A 135 -16.28 25.20 -24.22
CA PHE A 135 -16.41 26.27 -25.21
C PHE A 135 -17.89 26.55 -25.46
N GLN A 136 -18.28 27.83 -25.54
CA GLN A 136 -19.65 28.23 -25.84
C GLN A 136 -19.86 28.39 -27.36
N PRO A 137 -20.48 27.45 -28.08
CA PRO A 137 -21.04 27.74 -29.40
C PRO A 137 -22.41 28.41 -29.23
N GLU A 138 -22.54 29.67 -29.61
CA GLU A 138 -23.84 30.17 -30.07
C GLU A 138 -24.13 29.62 -31.48
N PRO A 139 -25.36 29.17 -31.81
CA PRO A 139 -26.55 29.03 -30.98
C PRO A 139 -27.09 27.59 -30.90
N SER A 140 -26.26 26.54 -30.93
CA SER A 140 -26.75 25.15 -30.87
C SER A 140 -25.80 24.20 -30.14
N PRO A 141 -26.27 23.40 -29.14
CA PRO A 141 -25.50 22.28 -28.61
C PRO A 141 -25.24 21.24 -29.72
N PRO A 142 -24.16 20.43 -29.65
CA PRO A 142 -23.32 20.19 -28.48
C PRO A 142 -22.20 21.21 -28.30
N VAL A 143 -21.98 21.61 -27.04
CA VAL A 143 -20.82 22.43 -26.69
C VAL A 143 -19.54 21.58 -26.77
N THR A 144 -18.43 22.19 -27.20
CA THR A 144 -17.14 21.47 -27.23
C THR A 144 -16.60 21.42 -25.81
N ILE A 145 -16.24 20.22 -25.38
CA ILE A 145 -15.70 19.96 -24.04
C ILE A 145 -14.35 19.28 -24.19
N ILE A 146 -13.36 19.86 -23.54
CA ILE A 146 -12.02 19.29 -23.44
C ILE A 146 -11.78 18.97 -21.97
N SER A 147 -11.82 17.68 -21.65
CA SER A 147 -11.40 17.18 -20.34
C SER A 147 -9.90 16.91 -20.36
N HIS A 148 -9.17 17.46 -19.42
CA HIS A 148 -7.74 17.23 -19.25
C HIS A 148 -7.41 17.07 -17.76
N ASP A 149 -6.21 16.55 -17.49
CA ASP A 149 -5.65 16.32 -16.16
C ASP A 149 -6.60 15.55 -15.21
N TYR A 150 -6.38 14.23 -15.14
CA TYR A 150 -7.16 13.35 -14.27
C TYR A 150 -6.38 13.08 -12.99
N TRP A 151 -7.00 13.34 -11.85
CA TRP A 151 -6.48 12.99 -10.54
C TRP A 151 -7.40 12.00 -9.85
N GLY A 152 -6.83 10.90 -9.35
CA GLY A 152 -7.55 9.87 -8.62
C GLY A 152 -7.03 9.71 -7.21
N THR A 153 -7.90 9.29 -6.30
CA THR A 153 -7.48 8.85 -4.97
C THR A 153 -6.75 7.51 -5.04
N ILE A 154 -5.56 7.46 -4.45
CA ILE A 154 -4.84 6.21 -4.18
C ILE A 154 -5.37 5.64 -2.87
N GLU A 155 -5.70 4.35 -2.84
CA GLU A 155 -6.19 3.70 -1.62
C GLU A 155 -5.14 3.64 -0.52
N PRO A 156 -5.56 3.74 0.75
CA PRO A 156 -4.65 3.53 1.88
C PRO A 156 -4.16 2.08 1.93
N TYR A 157 -2.91 1.91 2.40
CA TYR A 157 -2.33 0.60 2.67
C TYR A 157 -3.12 -0.15 3.74
N GLU A 158 -3.36 -1.44 3.53
CA GLU A 158 -3.96 -2.30 4.54
C GLU A 158 -2.91 -3.24 5.14
N ILE A 159 -2.54 -3.01 6.41
CA ILE A 159 -1.49 -3.77 7.11
C ILE A 159 -1.84 -5.26 7.24
N SER A 160 -3.13 -5.62 7.09
CA SER A 160 -3.61 -7.00 7.09
C SER A 160 -3.18 -7.81 5.85
N LEU A 161 -2.76 -7.12 4.77
CA LEU A 161 -2.36 -7.72 3.51
C LEU A 161 -0.83 -7.73 3.38
N LEU A 162 -0.27 -8.91 3.14
CA LEU A 162 1.18 -9.09 3.03
C LEU A 162 1.79 -8.22 1.90
N ALA A 163 1.09 -8.07 0.78
CA ALA A 163 1.57 -7.27 -0.34
C ALA A 163 1.66 -5.77 0.00
N ASP A 164 0.65 -5.24 0.70
CA ASP A 164 0.63 -3.84 1.13
C ASP A 164 1.68 -3.60 2.22
N ALA A 165 1.87 -4.54 3.15
CA ALA A 165 2.94 -4.49 4.14
C ALA A 165 4.33 -4.49 3.49
N LEU A 166 4.56 -5.34 2.48
CA LEU A 166 5.80 -5.35 1.71
C LEU A 166 5.99 -4.06 0.89
N ALA A 167 4.91 -3.52 0.30
CA ALA A 167 4.96 -2.25 -0.41
C ALA A 167 5.33 -1.10 0.54
N MET A 168 4.76 -1.05 1.75
CA MET A 168 5.15 -0.10 2.80
C MET A 168 6.61 -0.26 3.22
N GLN A 169 7.10 -1.50 3.38
CA GLN A 169 8.50 -1.77 3.69
C GLN A 169 9.44 -1.32 2.57
N ASN A 170 9.09 -1.60 1.32
CA ASN A 170 9.87 -1.18 0.16
C ASN A 170 9.86 0.34 0.00
N PHE A 171 8.72 1.00 0.20
CA PHE A 171 8.62 2.46 0.14
C PHE A 171 9.48 3.11 1.22
N ARG A 172 9.41 2.60 2.46
CA ARG A 172 10.34 3.00 3.54
C ARG A 172 11.79 2.71 3.19
N GLY A 173 12.07 1.59 2.53
CA GLY A 173 13.40 1.22 2.04
C GLY A 173 13.95 2.15 0.95
N VAL A 174 13.08 2.83 0.20
CA VAL A 174 13.44 3.86 -0.77
C VAL A 174 13.72 5.21 -0.09
N GLU A 175 13.04 5.50 1.03
CA GLU A 175 13.31 6.69 1.86
C GLU A 175 14.53 6.55 2.77
N LEU A 176 14.96 5.33 3.09
CA LEU A 176 16.25 5.08 3.72
C LEU A 176 17.36 5.33 2.69
N LEU A 177 18.22 6.31 2.96
CA LEU A 177 19.46 6.55 2.21
C LEU A 177 20.13 5.20 1.88
N ARG A 178 20.34 4.91 0.59
CA ARG A 178 20.94 3.65 0.14
C ARG A 178 22.21 3.40 0.96
N LEU A 179 22.45 2.16 1.39
CA LEU A 179 23.59 1.81 2.24
C LEU A 179 24.92 2.36 1.69
N GLU A 180 25.07 2.34 0.36
CA GLU A 180 26.22 2.92 -0.35
C GLU A 180 26.32 4.44 -0.16
N GLN A 181 25.22 5.18 -0.37
CA GLN A 181 25.19 6.64 -0.18
C GLN A 181 25.44 7.03 1.28
N SER A 182 24.89 6.26 2.22
CA SER A 182 25.16 6.45 3.65
C SER A 182 26.63 6.18 3.97
N ARG A 183 27.21 5.10 3.43
CA ARG A 183 28.62 4.76 3.62
C ARG A 183 29.55 5.80 3.02
N ASP A 184 29.24 6.31 1.83
CA ASP A 184 30.06 7.30 1.14
C ASP A 184 30.00 8.64 1.88
N PHE A 185 28.82 9.05 2.36
CA PHE A 185 28.67 10.20 3.25
C PHE A 185 29.43 9.98 4.58
N GLU A 186 29.36 8.77 5.15
CA GLU A 186 30.06 8.43 6.38
C GLU A 186 31.60 8.42 6.20
N ARG A 187 32.13 8.23 5.00
CA ARG A 187 33.57 8.23 4.74
C ARG A 187 34.11 9.54 4.19
N ALA A 188 33.26 10.44 3.72
CA ALA A 188 33.67 11.69 3.07
C ALA A 188 34.20 12.76 4.05
N TYR A 189 33.75 12.72 5.31
CA TYR A 189 33.99 13.79 6.29
C TYR A 189 34.77 13.29 7.51
N THR A 190 35.67 14.12 8.01
CA THR A 190 36.31 13.91 9.31
C THR A 190 35.31 14.07 10.46
N GLU A 191 35.62 13.53 11.63
CA GLU A 191 34.77 13.66 12.83
C GLU A 191 34.40 15.11 13.15
N SER A 192 35.36 16.04 13.02
CA SER A 192 35.13 17.46 13.26
C SER A 192 34.19 18.10 12.23
N GLU A 193 34.37 17.77 10.95
CA GLU A 193 33.51 18.27 9.87
C GLU A 193 32.09 17.71 10.02
N TYR A 194 31.97 16.42 10.31
CA TYR A 194 30.69 15.74 10.55
C TYR A 194 29.93 16.35 11.73
N LYS A 195 30.63 16.62 12.84
CA LYS A 195 30.05 17.26 14.02
C LYS A 195 29.51 18.65 13.70
N ASN A 196 30.22 19.44 12.90
CA ASN A 196 29.78 20.78 12.49
C ASN A 196 28.53 20.70 11.61
N ILE A 197 28.52 19.83 10.59
CA ILE A 197 27.35 19.61 9.71
C ILE A 197 26.12 19.20 10.52
N MET A 198 26.28 18.29 11.49
CA MET A 198 25.16 17.84 12.31
C MET A 198 24.68 18.92 13.29
N ASN A 199 25.58 19.75 13.81
CA ASN A 199 25.19 20.89 14.65
C ASN A 199 24.46 21.98 13.85
N ASP A 200 24.85 22.22 12.60
CA ASP A 200 24.16 23.18 11.72
C ASP A 200 22.73 22.74 11.42
N LYS A 201 22.51 21.43 11.25
CA LYS A 201 21.18 20.84 11.05
C LYS A 201 20.25 20.96 12.26
N LYS A 202 20.78 21.22 13.46
CA LYS A 202 19.99 21.42 14.68
C LYS A 202 18.92 22.49 14.50
N ASN A 203 19.25 23.56 13.78
CA ASN A 203 18.38 24.72 13.59
C ASN A 203 17.17 24.43 12.68
N SER A 204 17.19 23.30 11.97
CA SER A 204 16.09 22.87 11.10
C SER A 204 15.14 21.86 11.77
N LEU A 205 15.40 21.47 13.02
CA LEU A 205 14.63 20.47 13.73
C LEU A 205 13.51 21.10 14.57
N PRO A 206 12.35 20.41 14.72
CA PRO A 206 11.33 20.77 15.70
C PRO A 206 11.89 20.86 17.12
N GLU A 207 11.27 21.70 17.96
CA GLU A 207 11.77 22.00 19.31
C GLU A 207 11.95 20.75 20.17
N GLU A 208 11.06 19.76 20.06
CA GLU A 208 11.14 18.52 20.83
C GLU A 208 12.43 17.73 20.55
N LEU A 209 12.88 17.72 19.28
CA LEU A 209 14.07 17.02 18.84
C LEU A 209 15.35 17.86 19.04
N SER A 210 15.25 19.19 18.98
CA SER A 210 16.38 20.09 19.17
C SER A 210 17.05 19.93 20.55
N SER A 211 16.25 19.60 21.57
CA SER A 211 16.68 19.46 22.96
C SER A 211 17.56 18.22 23.19
N SER A 212 17.28 17.12 22.48
CA SER A 212 18.02 15.85 22.58
C SER A 212 19.09 15.71 21.50
N TRP A 213 19.10 16.60 20.50
CA TRP A 213 19.96 16.51 19.33
C TRP A 213 21.45 16.45 19.68
N SER A 214 21.92 17.22 20.66
CA SER A 214 23.34 17.20 21.06
C SER A 214 23.80 15.81 21.54
N ASN A 215 22.92 15.05 22.19
CA ASN A 215 23.23 13.69 22.64
C ASN A 215 23.31 12.73 21.46
N VAL A 216 22.43 12.91 20.47
CA VAL A 216 22.43 12.15 19.22
C VAL A 216 23.70 12.43 18.43
N VAL A 217 24.09 13.70 18.27
CA VAL A 217 25.34 14.07 17.57
C VAL A 217 26.57 13.48 18.24
N ASN A 218 26.64 13.48 19.56
CA ASN A 218 27.78 12.89 20.27
C ASN A 218 27.87 11.37 20.05
N ALA A 219 26.73 10.66 20.05
CA ALA A 219 26.69 9.23 19.77
C ALA A 219 27.04 8.91 18.29
N LEU A 220 26.59 9.74 17.35
CA LEU A 220 26.92 9.57 15.93
C LEU A 220 28.40 9.87 15.64
N VAL A 221 29.01 10.83 16.34
CA VAL A 221 30.44 11.13 16.21
C VAL A 221 31.30 10.02 16.83
N SER A 222 30.88 9.40 17.94
CA SER A 222 31.66 8.31 18.56
C SER A 222 31.68 7.01 17.74
N GLU A 223 30.65 6.79 16.92
CA GLU A 223 30.52 5.62 16.04
C GLU A 223 30.97 5.93 14.60
N LYS A 224 31.66 7.07 14.39
CA LYS A 224 32.08 7.55 13.08
C LYS A 224 33.15 6.64 12.48
N LEU A 225 32.95 6.23 11.22
CA LEU A 225 33.97 5.51 10.47
C LEU A 225 35.12 6.46 10.08
N PRO A 226 36.37 6.00 10.08
CA PRO A 226 37.50 6.81 9.65
C PRO A 226 37.33 7.26 8.19
N LYS A 227 37.74 8.49 7.91
CA LYS A 227 37.75 9.06 6.56
C LYS A 227 38.62 8.19 5.65
N GLU A 228 38.12 7.86 4.46
CA GLU A 228 38.88 7.10 3.47
C GLU A 228 39.90 8.06 2.82
N GLU A 229 41.19 7.84 3.08
CA GLU A 229 42.28 8.55 2.41
C GLU A 229 42.41 7.96 0.99
N SER A 230 42.17 8.79 -0.01
CA SER A 230 42.34 8.46 -1.44
C SER A 230 43.81 8.40 -1.84
#